data_AF-A0A963FQS6-F1
#
_entry.id   AF-A0A963FQS6-F1
#
_cell.length_a   1.000
_cell.length_b   1.000
_cell.length_c   1.000
_cell.angle_alpha   90.00
_cell.angle_beta   90.00
_cell.angle_gamma   90.00
#
_symmetry.space_group_name_H-M   'P 1'
#
loop_
_entity.id
_entity.type
_entity.pdbx_description
1 polymer ?
#
loop_
_entity_poly.entity_id
_entity_poly.type
_entity_poly.pdbx_seq_one_letter_code
_entity_poly.pdbx_strand_id
1 'polypeptide(L)'
;NDNLHEAMGKRVQDQGIKSVALLAPNYPAGKDALTGFKRFYKGDIADEIYSKLGQLDYSAEIAQIRAAGADAVYIFLPGGMGINFIKQYAQSGMMKKVPIFAPGFSGDEDVVKAVGPAMEGLYNTTHWYREMDNPANKRFVADFEKETGRLPTLYASQGYDAALLIDAAVKAVGGKVDDKAALRKAFETVKAPSVRG
;
A
#
# COMPACT_ATOMS: atom_id res chain seq x y z
N ASN A 1 4.47 7.35 6.10
CA ASN A 1 4.36 6.09 5.33
C ASN A 1 3.60 5.02 6.13
N ASP A 2 3.63 5.13 7.46
CA ASP A 2 3.24 4.09 8.41
C ASP A 2 1.73 3.83 8.48
N ASN A 3 0.90 4.85 8.22
CA ASN A 3 -0.55 4.81 8.46
C ASN A 3 -1.26 3.62 7.80
N LEU A 4 -0.81 3.17 6.63
CA LEU A 4 -1.39 2.02 5.94
C LEU A 4 -1.08 0.71 6.66
N HIS A 5 0.16 0.58 7.12
CA HIS A 5 0.63 -0.58 7.88
C HIS A 5 -0.04 -0.62 9.26
N GLU A 6 -0.12 0.55 9.92
CA GLU A 6 -0.84 0.76 11.17
C GLU A 6 -2.32 0.40 11.08
N ALA A 7 -3.02 0.91 10.06
CA ALA A 7 -4.41 0.57 9.80
C ALA A 7 -4.60 -0.94 9.58
N MET A 8 -3.64 -1.59 8.91
CA MET A 8 -3.71 -3.04 8.73
C MET A 8 -3.51 -3.79 10.05
N GLY A 9 -2.54 -3.36 10.87
CA GLY A 9 -2.33 -3.91 12.20
C GLY A 9 -3.59 -3.82 13.06
N LYS A 10 -4.27 -2.67 13.03
CA LYS A 10 -5.56 -2.48 13.68
C LYS A 10 -6.64 -3.39 13.11
N ARG A 11 -6.75 -3.52 11.78
CA ARG A 11 -7.76 -4.38 11.14
C ARG A 11 -7.61 -5.84 11.57
N VAL A 12 -6.38 -6.36 11.55
CA VAL A 12 -6.06 -7.73 11.95
C VAL A 12 -6.36 -7.94 13.45
N GLN A 13 -6.00 -6.97 14.29
CA GLN A 13 -6.32 -6.97 15.72
C GLN A 13 -7.84 -7.03 15.97
N ASP A 14 -8.61 -6.17 15.29
CA ASP A 14 -10.06 -6.06 15.44
C ASP A 14 -10.79 -7.32 14.92
N GLN A 15 -10.18 -8.07 13.99
CA GLN A 15 -10.69 -9.36 13.53
C GLN A 15 -10.41 -10.52 14.51
N GLY A 16 -9.65 -10.30 15.58
CA GLY A 16 -9.33 -11.32 16.58
C GLY A 16 -8.33 -12.37 16.09
N ILE A 17 -7.56 -12.07 15.04
CA ILE A 17 -6.49 -12.94 14.53
C ILE A 17 -5.38 -13.03 15.58
N LYS A 18 -5.02 -14.24 16.00
CA LYS A 18 -4.20 -14.44 17.20
C LYS A 18 -2.71 -14.48 16.92
N SER A 19 -2.31 -15.04 15.79
CA SER A 19 -0.90 -15.16 15.41
C SER A 19 -0.67 -14.81 13.93
N VAL A 20 0.33 -13.98 13.64
CA VAL A 20 0.61 -13.45 12.29
C VAL A 20 2.08 -13.63 11.93
N ALA A 21 2.35 -14.13 10.72
CA ALA A 21 3.67 -14.05 10.12
C ALA A 21 3.84 -12.73 9.36
N LEU A 22 4.97 -12.05 9.52
CA LEU A 22 5.28 -10.79 8.87
C LEU A 22 6.33 -10.99 7.77
N LEU A 23 6.14 -10.37 6.60
CA LEU A 23 7.12 -10.42 5.50
C LEU A 23 7.30 -9.05 4.84
N ALA A 24 8.55 -8.60 4.77
CA ALA A 24 8.94 -7.39 4.04
C ALA A 24 10.35 -7.52 3.44
N PRO A 25 10.72 -6.77 2.40
CA PRO A 25 12.11 -6.71 1.94
C PRO A 25 13.01 -6.02 2.97
N ASN A 26 14.27 -6.47 3.07
CA ASN A 26 15.24 -5.99 4.06
C ASN A 26 15.84 -4.62 3.71
N TYR A 27 15.04 -3.57 3.80
CA TYR A 27 15.48 -2.17 3.67
C TYR A 27 14.65 -1.25 4.60
N PRO A 28 15.02 0.03 4.79
CA PRO A 28 14.36 0.91 5.76
C PRO A 28 12.83 0.89 5.71
N ALA A 29 12.20 1.08 4.53
CA ALA A 29 10.73 1.11 4.48
C ALA A 29 10.09 -0.24 4.78
N GLY A 30 10.78 -1.37 4.55
CA GLY A 30 10.30 -2.69 4.98
C GLY A 30 10.30 -2.84 6.49
N LYS A 31 11.34 -2.33 7.16
CA LYS A 31 11.42 -2.31 8.63
C LYS A 31 10.36 -1.38 9.23
N ASP A 32 10.16 -0.20 8.63
CA ASP A 32 9.14 0.76 9.04
C ASP A 32 7.73 0.18 8.84
N ALA A 33 7.49 -0.53 7.74
CA ALA A 33 6.22 -1.20 7.48
C ALA A 33 5.86 -2.21 8.57
N LEU A 34 6.78 -3.12 8.91
CA LEU A 34 6.52 -4.10 9.97
C LEU A 34 6.38 -3.44 11.33
N THR A 35 7.16 -2.38 11.60
CA THR A 35 7.04 -1.59 12.83
C THR A 35 5.68 -0.89 12.94
N GLY A 36 5.19 -0.31 11.85
CA GLY A 36 3.88 0.33 11.76
C GLY A 36 2.75 -0.67 12.00
N PHE A 37 2.80 -1.85 11.38
CA PHE A 37 1.84 -2.92 11.64
C PHE A 37 1.78 -3.31 13.12
N LYS A 38 2.94 -3.59 13.73
CA LYS A 38 3.07 -3.96 15.16
C LYS A 38 2.66 -2.84 16.13
N ARG A 39 2.48 -1.60 15.65
CA ARG A 39 2.01 -0.49 16.51
C ARG A 39 0.58 -0.73 17.00
N PHE A 40 -0.29 -1.30 16.16
CA PHE A 40 -1.69 -1.55 16.51
C PHE A 40 -2.06 -3.04 16.58
N TYR A 41 -1.28 -3.92 15.98
CA TYR A 41 -1.40 -5.35 16.25
C TYR A 41 -0.64 -5.71 17.53
N LYS A 42 -1.31 -6.39 18.47
CA LYS A 42 -0.77 -6.81 19.77
C LYS A 42 -0.89 -8.32 20.03
N GLY A 43 -1.33 -9.07 19.02
CA GLY A 43 -1.28 -10.52 19.06
C GLY A 43 0.13 -11.06 18.85
N ASP A 44 0.21 -12.37 18.67
CA ASP A 44 1.48 -13.09 18.52
C ASP A 44 2.09 -12.88 17.14
N ILE A 45 3.42 -12.71 17.10
CA ILE A 45 4.19 -12.64 15.86
C ILE A 45 4.86 -13.99 15.67
N ALA A 46 4.24 -14.85 14.86
CA ALA A 46 4.70 -16.22 14.62
C ALA A 46 6.10 -16.24 13.99
N ASP A 47 6.35 -15.28 13.10
CA ASP A 47 7.63 -15.08 12.44
C ASP A 47 7.75 -13.65 11.89
N GLU A 48 8.97 -13.16 11.77
CA GLU A 48 9.29 -11.85 11.20
C GLU A 48 10.41 -12.00 10.15
N ILE A 49 9.99 -12.00 8.88
CA ILE A 49 10.81 -12.42 7.76
C ILE A 49 11.22 -11.21 6.93
N TYR A 50 12.53 -11.10 6.67
CA TYR A 50 13.09 -10.08 5.80
C TYR A 50 13.69 -10.70 4.53
N SER A 51 13.01 -10.54 3.40
CA SER A 51 13.48 -11.04 2.10
C SER A 51 14.51 -10.11 1.45
N LYS A 52 15.22 -10.60 0.43
CA LYS A 52 16.11 -9.76 -0.37
C LYS A 52 15.29 -8.80 -1.24
N LEU A 53 15.72 -7.53 -1.33
CA LEU A 53 15.11 -6.57 -2.25
C LEU A 53 15.24 -7.05 -3.71
N GLY A 54 14.13 -7.05 -4.45
CA GLY A 54 14.09 -7.51 -5.83
C GLY A 54 14.11 -9.04 -6.00
N GLN A 55 13.90 -9.80 -4.92
CA GLN A 55 13.79 -11.25 -4.97
C GLN A 55 12.60 -11.70 -5.83
N LEU A 56 12.83 -12.78 -6.61
CA LEU A 56 11.85 -13.35 -7.54
C LEU A 56 11.23 -14.66 -7.03
N ASP A 57 11.98 -15.45 -6.28
CA ASP A 57 11.55 -16.74 -5.71
C ASP A 57 11.30 -16.57 -4.20
N TYR A 58 10.12 -16.95 -3.73
CA TYR A 58 9.67 -16.86 -2.33
C TYR A 58 9.38 -18.22 -1.70
N SER A 59 9.82 -19.32 -2.33
CA SER A 59 9.55 -20.67 -1.86
C SER A 59 10.03 -20.93 -0.42
N ALA A 60 11.18 -20.35 -0.05
CA ALA A 60 11.74 -20.45 1.31
C ALA A 60 10.86 -19.72 2.33
N GLU A 61 10.47 -18.47 2.08
CA GLU A 61 9.61 -17.68 2.95
C GLU A 61 8.21 -18.31 3.08
N ILE A 62 7.68 -18.87 1.99
CA ILE A 62 6.40 -19.61 2.02
C ILE A 62 6.50 -20.85 2.90
N ALA A 63 7.60 -21.60 2.82
CA ALA A 63 7.84 -22.77 3.68
C ALA A 63 7.98 -22.35 5.15
N GLN A 64 8.65 -21.24 5.42
CA GLN A 64 8.79 -20.67 6.76
C GLN A 64 7.44 -20.24 7.34
N ILE A 65 6.62 -19.50 6.58
CA ILE A 65 5.25 -19.12 6.98
C ILE A 65 4.40 -20.36 7.30
N ARG A 66 4.52 -21.41 6.50
CA ARG A 66 3.80 -22.68 6.74
C ARG A 66 4.27 -23.34 8.05
N ALA A 67 5.57 -23.36 8.31
CA ALA A 67 6.13 -23.96 9.51
C ALA A 67 5.80 -23.17 10.78
N ALA A 68 5.70 -21.84 10.68
CA ALA A 68 5.33 -20.96 11.77
C ALA A 68 3.88 -21.18 12.27
N GLY A 69 3.01 -21.75 11.43
CA GLY A 69 1.62 -22.06 11.83
C GLY A 69 0.77 -20.82 12.10
N ALA A 70 1.11 -19.68 11.49
CA ALA A 70 0.37 -18.43 11.66
C ALA A 70 -1.08 -18.52 11.14
N ASP A 71 -1.99 -17.80 11.81
CA ASP A 71 -3.39 -17.69 11.38
C ASP A 71 -3.54 -16.80 10.13
N ALA A 72 -2.61 -15.88 9.93
CA ALA A 72 -2.56 -14.97 8.78
C ALA A 72 -1.13 -14.58 8.44
N VAL A 73 -0.93 -14.03 7.24
CA VAL A 73 0.32 -13.37 6.85
C VAL A 73 0.06 -11.91 6.54
N TYR A 74 0.91 -11.05 7.07
CA TYR A 74 1.01 -9.65 6.66
C TYR A 74 2.21 -9.46 5.74
N ILE A 75 1.99 -8.86 4.57
CA ILE A 75 3.08 -8.58 3.62
C ILE A 75 3.21 -7.10 3.32
N PHE A 76 4.45 -6.63 3.18
CA PHE A 76 4.80 -5.43 2.45
C PHE A 76 5.81 -5.80 1.35
N LEU A 77 5.31 -6.03 0.14
CA LEU A 77 6.09 -6.37 -1.05
C LEU A 77 5.57 -5.55 -2.24
N PRO A 78 6.13 -4.37 -2.52
CA PRO A 78 5.64 -3.53 -3.61
C PRO A 78 5.92 -4.08 -5.02
N GLY A 79 5.00 -3.82 -5.94
CA GLY A 79 5.16 -4.10 -7.37
C GLY A 79 5.50 -5.57 -7.67
N GLY A 80 6.55 -5.79 -8.46
CA GLY A 80 6.98 -7.13 -8.91
C GLY A 80 7.24 -8.13 -7.77
N MET A 81 7.68 -7.65 -6.59
CA MET A 81 7.87 -8.52 -5.41
C MET A 81 6.54 -9.09 -4.93
N GLY A 82 5.50 -8.25 -4.80
CA GLY A 82 4.16 -8.66 -4.41
C GLY A 82 3.53 -9.59 -5.44
N ILE A 83 3.67 -9.26 -6.73
CA ILE A 83 3.18 -10.11 -7.84
C ILE A 83 3.77 -11.53 -7.74
N ASN A 84 5.09 -11.63 -7.57
CA ASN A 84 5.78 -12.92 -7.50
C ASN A 84 5.39 -13.70 -6.25
N PHE A 85 5.38 -13.06 -5.08
CA PHE A 85 5.00 -13.70 -3.83
C PHE A 85 3.56 -14.21 -3.88
N ILE A 86 2.58 -13.36 -4.23
CA ILE A 86 1.16 -13.74 -4.20
C ILE A 86 0.87 -14.89 -5.17
N LYS A 87 1.46 -14.87 -6.37
CA LYS A 87 1.34 -15.98 -7.33
C LYS A 87 1.88 -17.29 -6.77
N GLN A 88 3.08 -17.27 -6.19
CA GLN A 88 3.70 -18.47 -5.60
C GLN A 88 2.93 -18.94 -4.35
N TYR A 89 2.44 -18.00 -3.54
CA TYR A 89 1.62 -18.27 -2.36
C TYR A 89 0.32 -18.99 -2.75
N ALA A 90 -0.36 -18.52 -3.80
CA ALA A 90 -1.54 -19.16 -4.36
C ALA A 90 -1.23 -20.54 -4.96
N GLN A 91 -0.16 -20.67 -5.76
CA GLN A 91 0.29 -21.94 -6.35
C GLN A 91 0.63 -22.99 -5.29
N SER A 92 1.18 -22.57 -4.14
CA SER A 92 1.49 -23.45 -3.01
C SER A 92 0.25 -23.93 -2.25
N GLY A 93 -0.94 -23.39 -2.55
CA GLY A 93 -2.19 -23.65 -1.85
C GLY A 93 -2.33 -22.95 -0.50
N MET A 94 -1.33 -22.15 -0.08
CA MET A 94 -1.34 -21.46 1.22
C MET A 94 -2.44 -20.39 1.29
N MET A 95 -2.79 -19.75 0.18
CA MET A 95 -3.86 -18.73 0.15
C MET A 95 -5.22 -19.23 0.66
N LYS A 96 -5.49 -20.55 0.54
CA LYS A 96 -6.71 -21.18 1.04
C LYS A 96 -6.69 -21.48 2.54
N LYS A 97 -5.51 -21.41 3.16
CA LYS A 97 -5.27 -21.83 4.55
C LYS A 97 -4.94 -20.64 5.46
N VAL A 98 -4.13 -19.71 4.94
CA VAL A 98 -3.60 -18.58 5.68
C VAL A 98 -3.83 -17.33 4.81
N PRO A 99 -4.81 -16.47 5.14
CA PRO A 99 -5.13 -15.29 4.36
C PRO A 99 -4.00 -14.25 4.38
N ILE A 100 -3.89 -13.50 3.29
CA ILE A 100 -2.95 -12.39 3.14
C ILE A 100 -3.62 -11.07 3.54
N PHE A 101 -2.91 -10.29 4.33
CA PHE A 101 -3.18 -8.88 4.62
C PHE A 101 -2.06 -8.02 4.06
N ALA A 102 -2.39 -6.97 3.32
CA ALA A 102 -1.40 -6.13 2.68
C ALA A 102 -1.78 -4.64 2.70
N PRO A 103 -0.81 -3.71 2.70
CA PRO A 103 -1.08 -2.30 2.44
C PRO A 103 -1.26 -2.05 0.93
N GLY A 104 -1.81 -0.89 0.58
CA GLY A 104 -2.05 -0.48 -0.81
C GLY A 104 -0.85 -0.65 -1.73
N PHE A 105 0.36 -0.47 -1.20
CA PHE A 105 1.62 -0.64 -1.92
C PHE A 105 1.84 -2.05 -2.50
N SER A 106 1.20 -3.07 -1.93
CA SER A 106 1.33 -4.49 -2.28
C SER A 106 0.05 -5.07 -2.88
N GLY A 107 -0.97 -4.24 -3.12
CA GLY A 107 -2.24 -4.62 -3.70
C GLY A 107 -2.83 -3.48 -4.54
N ASP A 108 -1.98 -2.74 -5.25
CA ASP A 108 -2.43 -1.68 -6.15
C ASP A 108 -2.96 -2.24 -7.48
N GLU A 109 -3.49 -1.36 -8.33
CA GLU A 109 -4.12 -1.72 -9.60
C GLU A 109 -3.21 -2.57 -10.50
N ASP A 110 -1.90 -2.26 -10.54
CA ASP A 110 -0.94 -3.00 -11.37
C ASP A 110 -0.70 -4.41 -10.82
N VAL A 111 -0.57 -4.56 -9.48
CA VAL A 111 -0.48 -5.87 -8.84
C VAL A 111 -1.76 -6.68 -9.05
N VAL A 112 -2.93 -6.05 -8.87
CA VAL A 112 -4.23 -6.71 -9.04
C VAL A 112 -4.37 -7.25 -10.46
N LYS A 113 -4.09 -6.42 -11.47
CA LYS A 113 -4.13 -6.81 -12.88
C LYS A 113 -3.16 -7.95 -13.20
N ALA A 114 -1.95 -7.91 -12.64
CA ALA A 114 -0.92 -8.90 -12.93
C ALA A 114 -1.15 -10.25 -12.25
N VAL A 115 -1.72 -10.26 -11.04
CA VAL A 115 -2.01 -11.47 -10.25
C VAL A 115 -3.34 -12.10 -10.65
N GLY A 116 -4.37 -11.29 -10.89
CA GLY A 116 -5.70 -11.76 -11.30
C GLY A 116 -6.49 -12.42 -10.15
N PRO A 117 -7.26 -13.49 -10.41
CA PRO A 117 -8.21 -14.08 -9.44
C PRO A 117 -7.61 -14.48 -8.09
N ALA A 118 -6.29 -14.73 -8.01
CA ALA A 118 -5.63 -15.03 -6.75
C ALA A 118 -5.64 -13.84 -5.76
N MET A 119 -6.00 -12.63 -6.18
CA MET A 119 -6.20 -11.49 -5.28
C MET A 119 -7.53 -11.56 -4.51
N GLU A 120 -8.48 -12.39 -4.93
CA GLU A 120 -9.78 -12.48 -4.29
C GLU A 120 -9.64 -12.91 -2.82
N GLY A 121 -10.31 -12.17 -1.93
CA GLY A 121 -10.26 -12.41 -0.49
C GLY A 121 -9.04 -11.81 0.23
N LEU A 122 -8.08 -11.22 -0.48
CA LEU A 122 -6.98 -10.47 0.12
C LEU A 122 -7.51 -9.15 0.72
N TYR A 123 -7.10 -8.84 1.95
CA TYR A 123 -7.42 -7.55 2.58
C TYR A 123 -6.36 -6.51 2.25
N ASN A 124 -6.81 -5.36 1.73
CA ASN A 124 -5.94 -4.26 1.34
C ASN A 124 -6.31 -2.96 2.05
N THR A 125 -5.43 -2.43 2.91
CA THR A 125 -5.62 -1.10 3.49
C THR A 125 -4.97 -0.04 2.61
N THR A 126 -5.77 0.91 2.15
CA THR A 126 -5.31 2.00 1.29
C THR A 126 -5.89 3.34 1.72
N HIS A 127 -5.19 4.43 1.39
CA HIS A 127 -5.66 5.81 1.57
C HIS A 127 -6.37 6.34 0.32
N TRP A 128 -6.38 5.56 -0.77
CA TRP A 128 -7.03 5.88 -2.02
C TRP A 128 -7.39 4.60 -2.77
N TYR A 129 -8.58 4.55 -3.38
CA TYR A 129 -8.98 3.51 -4.32
C TYR A 129 -9.77 4.14 -5.47
N ARG A 130 -9.66 3.58 -6.68
CA ARG A 130 -10.19 4.20 -7.91
C ARG A 130 -11.71 4.43 -7.89
N GLU A 131 -12.44 3.67 -7.09
CA GLU A 131 -13.91 3.73 -7.02
C GLU A 131 -14.42 4.66 -5.90
N MET A 132 -13.56 5.46 -5.27
CA MET A 132 -13.99 6.46 -4.29
C MET A 132 -15.04 7.40 -4.90
N ASP A 133 -16.18 7.53 -4.23
CA ASP A 133 -17.33 8.29 -4.72
C ASP A 133 -17.22 9.79 -4.38
N ASN A 134 -16.28 10.46 -5.04
CA ASN A 134 -16.17 11.92 -4.97
C ASN A 134 -15.87 12.52 -6.36
N PRO A 135 -16.28 13.77 -6.64
CA PRO A 135 -16.11 14.38 -7.95
C PRO A 135 -14.65 14.50 -8.41
N ALA A 136 -13.72 14.80 -7.49
CA ALA A 136 -12.29 14.93 -7.81
C ALA A 136 -11.70 13.59 -8.28
N ASN A 137 -12.05 12.50 -7.60
CA ASN A 137 -11.62 11.16 -7.96
C ASN A 137 -12.20 10.71 -9.30
N LYS A 138 -13.51 10.87 -9.51
CA LYS A 138 -14.16 10.49 -10.77
C LYS A 138 -13.50 11.16 -11.98
N ARG A 139 -13.20 12.46 -11.84
CA ARG A 139 -12.45 13.21 -12.87
C ARG A 139 -11.04 12.66 -13.05
N PHE A 140 -10.29 12.51 -11.96
CA PHE A 140 -8.92 12.00 -12.02
C PHE A 140 -8.83 10.65 -12.73
N VAL A 141 -9.69 9.69 -12.36
CA VAL A 141 -9.70 8.36 -12.98
C VAL A 141 -9.99 8.43 -14.47
N ALA A 142 -11.02 9.18 -14.87
CA ALA A 142 -11.40 9.32 -16.28
C ALA A 142 -10.30 10.02 -17.10
N ASP A 143 -9.75 11.13 -16.60
CA ASP A 143 -8.70 11.89 -17.29
C ASP A 143 -7.40 11.06 -17.40
N PHE A 144 -7.04 10.33 -16.33
CA PHE A 144 -5.84 9.48 -16.31
C PHE A 144 -5.94 8.31 -17.28
N GLU A 145 -7.09 7.62 -17.31
CA GLU A 145 -7.31 6.50 -18.22
C GLU A 145 -7.29 6.97 -19.68
N LYS A 146 -7.92 8.10 -19.98
CA LYS A 146 -7.92 8.70 -21.32
C LYS A 146 -6.51 9.03 -21.81
N GLU A 147 -5.67 9.60 -20.96
CA GLU A 147 -4.33 10.07 -21.33
C GLU A 147 -3.31 8.92 -21.42
N THR A 148 -3.42 7.94 -20.50
CA THR A 148 -2.37 6.92 -20.33
C THR A 148 -2.75 5.55 -20.89
N GLY A 149 -4.03 5.31 -21.19
CA GLY A 149 -4.54 4.00 -21.59
C GLY A 149 -4.53 2.94 -20.50
N ARG A 150 -4.31 3.33 -19.23
CA ARG A 150 -4.36 2.43 -18.07
C ARG A 150 -5.10 3.05 -16.89
N LEU A 151 -5.61 2.22 -16.00
CA LEU A 151 -6.19 2.67 -14.75
C LEU A 151 -5.11 3.21 -13.78
N PRO A 152 -5.44 4.22 -12.95
CA PRO A 152 -4.51 4.78 -11.99
C PRO A 152 -4.26 3.88 -10.79
N THR A 153 -3.02 3.90 -10.28
CA THR A 153 -2.64 3.30 -9.00
C THR A 153 -2.72 4.34 -7.87
N LEU A 154 -2.58 3.92 -6.61
CA LEU A 154 -2.43 4.88 -5.51
C LEU A 154 -1.18 5.77 -5.66
N TYR A 155 -0.16 5.33 -6.40
CA TYR A 155 1.01 6.16 -6.67
C TYR A 155 0.67 7.28 -7.67
N ALA A 156 -0.18 6.98 -8.66
CA ALA A 156 -0.69 8.00 -9.57
C ALA A 156 -1.54 9.04 -8.83
N SER A 157 -2.37 8.61 -7.87
CA SER A 157 -3.17 9.53 -7.06
C SER A 157 -2.30 10.42 -6.17
N GLN A 158 -1.22 9.89 -5.59
CA GLN A 158 -0.23 10.68 -4.84
C GLN A 158 0.45 11.74 -5.71
N GLY A 159 0.88 11.38 -6.92
CA GLY A 159 1.49 12.31 -7.86
C GLY A 159 0.52 13.41 -8.29
N TYR A 160 -0.74 13.05 -8.55
CA TYR A 160 -1.79 14.00 -8.91
C TYR A 160 -2.08 14.99 -7.77
N ASP A 161 -2.26 14.49 -6.54
CA ASP A 161 -2.46 15.32 -5.36
C ASP A 161 -1.27 16.26 -5.09
N ALA A 162 -0.03 15.79 -5.30
CA ALA A 162 1.16 16.61 -5.17
C ALA A 162 1.15 17.78 -6.18
N ALA A 163 0.77 17.52 -7.43
CA ALA A 163 0.65 18.57 -8.44
C ALA A 163 -0.46 19.58 -8.09
N LEU A 164 -1.61 19.12 -7.59
CA LEU A 164 -2.68 20.01 -7.12
C LEU A 164 -2.25 20.88 -5.94
N LEU A 165 -1.47 20.32 -5.01
CA LEU A 165 -0.94 21.06 -3.87
C LEU A 165 0.05 22.14 -4.31
N ILE A 166 0.94 21.82 -5.26
CA ILE A 166 1.89 22.77 -5.84
C ILE A 166 1.13 23.90 -6.55
N ASP A 167 0.14 23.57 -7.39
CA ASP A 167 -0.68 24.57 -8.10
C ASP A 167 -1.39 25.52 -7.11
N ALA A 168 -2.01 24.97 -6.06
CA ALA A 168 -2.66 25.76 -5.02
C ALA A 168 -1.68 26.70 -4.28
N ALA A 169 -0.49 26.19 -3.92
CA ALA A 169 0.53 26.99 -3.24
C ALA A 169 1.07 28.12 -4.12
N VAL A 170 1.36 27.85 -5.40
CA VAL A 170 1.84 28.85 -6.36
C VAL A 170 0.80 29.95 -6.59
N LYS A 171 -0.49 29.58 -6.72
CA LYS A 171 -1.59 30.55 -6.82
C LYS A 171 -1.72 31.41 -5.57
N ALA A 172 -1.57 30.83 -4.39
CA ALA A 172 -1.66 31.55 -3.12
C ALA A 172 -0.58 32.64 -2.95
N VAL A 173 0.61 32.44 -3.53
CA VAL A 173 1.68 33.46 -3.55
C VAL A 173 1.66 34.35 -4.81
N GLY A 174 0.60 34.28 -5.62
CA GLY A 174 0.47 35.07 -6.84
C GLY A 174 1.59 34.80 -7.86
N GLY A 175 2.10 33.56 -7.91
CA GLY A 175 3.19 33.16 -8.80
C GLY A 175 4.61 33.53 -8.33
N LYS A 176 4.76 34.22 -7.19
CA LYS A 176 6.06 34.65 -6.66
C LYS A 176 6.76 33.53 -5.89
N VAL A 177 7.31 32.57 -6.61
CA VAL A 177 7.95 31.37 -6.01
C VAL A 177 9.34 31.63 -5.42
N ASP A 178 9.97 32.76 -5.77
CA ASP A 178 11.29 33.13 -5.24
C ASP A 178 11.24 33.50 -3.75
N ASP A 179 10.08 33.93 -3.24
CA ASP A 179 9.84 34.07 -1.80
C ASP A 179 9.59 32.69 -1.18
N LYS A 180 10.68 31.98 -0.89
CA LYS A 180 10.65 30.62 -0.33
C LYS A 180 9.92 30.54 1.01
N ALA A 181 9.94 31.62 1.80
CA ALA A 181 9.27 31.67 3.10
C ALA A 181 7.75 31.75 2.90
N ALA A 182 7.28 32.65 2.03
CA ALA A 182 5.87 32.74 1.65
C ALA A 182 5.38 31.44 1.00
N LEU A 183 6.17 30.84 0.10
CA LEU A 183 5.80 29.59 -0.57
C LEU A 183 5.71 28.41 0.42
N ARG A 184 6.64 28.28 1.36
CA ARG A 184 6.56 27.27 2.42
C ARG A 184 5.29 27.45 3.26
N LYS A 185 5.02 28.67 3.70
CA LYS A 185 3.80 28.98 4.45
C LYS A 185 2.54 28.65 3.65
N ALA A 186 2.56 28.88 2.33
CA ALA A 186 1.47 28.46 1.45
C ALA A 186 1.29 26.95 1.47
N PHE A 187 2.35 26.15 1.28
CA PHE A 187 2.27 24.68 1.37
C PHE A 187 1.69 24.16 2.69
N GLU A 188 1.96 24.84 3.80
CA GLU A 188 1.44 24.47 5.14
C GLU A 188 -0.05 24.81 5.33
N THR A 189 -0.62 25.71 4.53
CA THR A 189 -1.94 26.31 4.82
C THR A 189 -2.97 26.18 3.69
N VAL A 190 -2.54 25.99 2.44
CA VAL A 190 -3.46 25.85 1.31
C VAL A 190 -4.24 24.53 1.39
N LYS A 191 -5.48 24.57 0.91
CA LYS A 191 -6.29 23.38 0.68
C LYS A 191 -6.34 23.10 -0.82
N ALA A 192 -5.91 21.91 -1.21
CA ALA A 192 -6.04 21.40 -2.57
C ALA A 192 -7.19 20.38 -2.64
N PRO A 193 -7.97 20.34 -3.73
CA PRO A 193 -9.07 19.39 -3.91
C PRO A 193 -8.51 17.98 -4.18
N SER A 194 -8.15 17.26 -3.11
CA SER A 194 -7.55 15.93 -3.21
C SER A 194 -8.49 14.94 -3.88
N VAL A 195 -7.92 14.01 -4.65
CA VAL A 195 -8.67 12.87 -5.22
C VAL A 195 -9.15 11.89 -4.15
N ARG A 196 -8.74 12.06 -2.90
CA ARG A 196 -9.16 11.25 -1.75
C ARG A 196 -10.42 11.79 -1.06
N GLY A 197 -10.85 13.00 -1.40
CA GLY A 197 -11.91 13.74 -0.70
C GLY A 197 -11.37 14.69 0.36
#